data_AF-A0A9P4WKZ8-F1
#
_entry.id   AF-A0A9P4WKZ8-F1
#
_cell.length_a   1.000
_cell.length_b   1.000
_cell.length_c   1.000
_cell.angle_alpha   90.00
_cell.angle_beta   90.00
_cell.angle_gamma   90.00
#
_symmetry.space_group_name_H-M   'P 1'
#
loop_
_entity.id
_entity.type
_entity.pdbx_description
1 polymer ?
#
loop_
_entity_poly.entity_id
_entity_poly.type
_entity_poly.pdbx_seq_one_letter_code
_entity_poly.pdbx_strand_id
1 'polypeptide(L)'
;MLAKTLFLATALQAGLATALGNAIMSNRCNYDIWLWSIDQGYSSGPIHIPARSKHTEAIRSACNGCGSSLKISKTDQLLGGQQTQFEYSIADGNIWYDISFVDCANGEDASSCPGHDEGLSMDGSTSACGSLNCAAGSYCPTQIYYVDFPMQKLGLEDPVFTCPGQGTDMDIYMDVCSGEASLKRSIAGRVAIDDRA
;
A
#
# COMPACT_ATOMS: atom_id res chain seq x y z
N MET A 1 43.96 15.02 -51.07
CA MET A 1 43.95 15.45 -49.66
C MET A 1 42.73 14.82 -49.00
N LEU A 2 42.94 14.04 -47.94
CA LEU A 2 41.93 13.16 -47.31
C LEU A 2 40.80 13.96 -46.67
N ALA A 3 39.55 13.65 -47.04
CA ALA A 3 38.36 14.10 -46.34
C ALA A 3 38.21 13.31 -45.03
N LYS A 4 38.33 13.99 -43.89
CA LYS A 4 38.06 13.42 -42.56
C LYS A 4 36.55 13.45 -42.31
N THR A 5 35.89 12.32 -42.47
CA THR A 5 34.49 12.15 -42.07
C THR A 5 34.45 11.86 -40.57
N LEU A 6 33.99 12.84 -39.78
CA LEU A 6 33.77 12.69 -38.34
C LEU A 6 32.39 12.04 -38.13
N PHE A 7 32.34 10.76 -37.76
CA PHE A 7 31.10 10.12 -37.33
C PHE A 7 30.80 10.50 -35.89
N LEU A 8 29.78 11.33 -35.65
CA LEU A 8 29.18 11.50 -34.33
C LEU A 8 28.30 10.28 -34.04
N ALA A 9 28.70 9.46 -33.08
CA ALA A 9 27.83 8.43 -32.51
C ALA A 9 26.93 9.05 -31.45
N THR A 10 25.66 9.28 -31.77
CA THR A 10 24.63 9.57 -30.76
C THR A 10 24.30 8.29 -30.02
N ALA A 11 24.80 8.15 -28.79
CA ALA A 11 24.38 7.08 -27.88
C ALA A 11 22.93 7.33 -27.47
N LEU A 12 22.02 6.47 -27.93
CA LEU A 12 20.63 6.46 -27.47
C LEU A 12 20.63 5.84 -26.06
N GLN A 13 20.61 6.67 -25.01
CA GLN A 13 20.34 6.20 -23.66
C GLN A 13 18.88 5.77 -23.59
N ALA A 14 18.62 4.48 -23.84
CA ALA A 14 17.37 3.86 -23.45
C ALA A 14 17.27 3.96 -21.93
N GLY A 15 16.37 4.82 -21.44
CA GLY A 15 16.03 4.85 -20.02
C GLY A 15 15.56 3.46 -19.62
N LEU A 16 16.24 2.84 -18.65
CA LEU A 16 15.77 1.61 -18.02
C LEU A 16 14.43 1.96 -17.37
N ALA A 17 13.32 1.53 -17.95
CA ALA A 17 12.05 1.54 -17.27
C ALA A 17 12.21 0.62 -16.05
N THR A 18 12.19 1.19 -14.85
CA THR A 18 12.12 0.40 -13.62
C THR A 18 10.82 -0.39 -13.66
N ALA A 19 10.91 -1.71 -13.66
CA ALA A 19 9.76 -2.55 -13.44
C ALA A 19 9.26 -2.29 -12.02
N LEU A 20 8.03 -1.79 -11.91
CA LEU A 20 7.33 -1.61 -10.66
C LEU A 20 6.23 -2.67 -10.61
N GLY A 21 6.07 -3.33 -9.47
CA GLY A 21 4.93 -4.22 -9.26
C GLY A 21 3.64 -3.44 -8.98
N ASN A 22 2.69 -4.08 -8.32
CA ASN A 22 1.36 -3.54 -8.10
C ASN A 22 1.03 -3.34 -6.62
N ALA A 23 0.25 -2.30 -6.34
CA ALA A 23 -0.44 -2.12 -5.08
C ALA A 23 -1.82 -2.78 -5.18
N ILE A 24 -2.04 -3.84 -4.39
CA ILE A 24 -3.23 -4.69 -4.49
C ILE A 24 -4.06 -4.57 -3.21
N MET A 25 -5.19 -3.88 -3.31
CA MET A 25 -6.12 -3.65 -2.21
C MET A 25 -7.23 -4.70 -2.24
N SER A 26 -7.32 -5.53 -1.22
CA SER A 26 -8.42 -6.48 -1.03
C SER A 26 -9.42 -5.91 -0.03
N ASN A 27 -10.66 -5.72 -0.48
CA ASN A 27 -11.78 -5.48 0.41
C ASN A 27 -12.36 -6.83 0.85
N ARG A 28 -11.93 -7.34 2.01
CA ARG A 28 -12.50 -8.57 2.59
C ARG A 28 -13.73 -8.28 3.46
N CYS A 29 -14.07 -7.02 3.67
CA CYS A 29 -15.25 -6.64 4.42
C CYS A 29 -16.54 -7.12 3.73
N ASN A 30 -17.62 -7.20 4.50
CA ASN A 30 -18.97 -7.47 3.99
C ASN A 30 -19.68 -6.19 3.48
N TYR A 31 -18.97 -5.07 3.44
CA TYR A 31 -19.43 -3.76 2.96
C TYR A 31 -18.48 -3.19 1.92
N ASP A 32 -19.00 -2.26 1.11
CA ASP A 32 -18.21 -1.54 0.11
C ASP A 32 -17.27 -0.53 0.77
N ILE A 33 -16.10 -0.33 0.17
CA ILE A 33 -15.17 0.73 0.55
C ILE A 33 -14.86 1.61 -0.66
N TRP A 34 -14.33 2.79 -0.39
CA TRP A 34 -13.80 3.69 -1.40
C TRP A 34 -12.34 3.96 -1.13
N LEU A 35 -11.55 3.98 -2.19
CA LEU A 35 -10.12 4.24 -2.17
C LEU A 35 -9.81 5.54 -2.89
N TRP A 36 -8.91 6.34 -2.32
CA TRP A 36 -8.27 7.46 -3.00
C TRP A 36 -6.78 7.17 -3.07
N SER A 37 -6.25 7.05 -4.28
CA SER A 37 -4.82 6.98 -4.52
C SER A 37 -4.28 8.39 -4.69
N ILE A 38 -3.44 8.82 -3.74
CA ILE A 38 -2.92 10.19 -3.67
C ILE A 38 -1.40 10.16 -3.52
N ASP A 39 -0.70 10.97 -4.31
CA ASP A 39 0.69 11.37 -4.04
C ASP A 39 0.86 12.88 -4.33
N GLN A 40 2.10 13.37 -4.39
CA GLN A 40 2.38 14.79 -4.64
C GLN A 40 1.91 15.31 -6.02
N GLY A 41 1.74 14.43 -7.01
CA GLY A 41 1.44 14.81 -8.39
C GLY A 41 0.07 14.33 -8.90
N TYR A 42 -0.62 13.49 -8.14
CA TYR A 42 -1.82 12.80 -8.61
C TYR A 42 -2.81 12.53 -7.48
N SER A 43 -4.10 12.58 -7.84
CA SER A 43 -5.23 12.15 -7.02
C SER A 43 -6.26 11.47 -7.90
N SER A 44 -6.65 10.24 -7.58
CA SER A 44 -7.57 9.44 -8.38
C SER A 44 -9.04 9.90 -8.34
N GLY A 45 -9.43 10.67 -7.31
CA GLY A 45 -10.83 10.70 -6.87
C GLY A 45 -11.27 9.36 -6.25
N PRO A 46 -12.56 9.21 -5.86
CA PRO A 46 -13.06 8.00 -5.22
C PRO A 46 -13.09 6.82 -6.19
N ILE A 47 -12.41 5.74 -5.83
CA ILE A 47 -12.48 4.44 -6.51
C ILE A 47 -13.35 3.52 -5.66
N HIS A 48 -14.51 3.11 -6.18
CA HIS A 48 -15.40 2.17 -5.52
C HIS A 48 -14.82 0.75 -5.56
N ILE A 49 -14.71 0.11 -4.40
CA ILE A 49 -14.26 -1.28 -4.24
C ILE A 49 -15.39 -2.05 -3.55
N PRO A 50 -16.21 -2.80 -4.33
CA PRO A 50 -17.30 -3.59 -3.77
C PRO A 50 -16.85 -4.52 -2.64
N ALA A 51 -17.76 -4.84 -1.74
CA ALA A 51 -17.57 -5.88 -0.74
C ALA A 51 -17.03 -7.15 -1.38
N ARG A 52 -16.07 -7.80 -0.72
CA ARG A 52 -15.50 -9.08 -1.17
C ARG A 52 -14.88 -9.01 -2.57
N SER A 53 -14.25 -7.89 -2.91
CA SER A 53 -13.56 -7.67 -4.19
C SER A 53 -12.19 -7.04 -3.98
N LYS A 54 -11.48 -6.76 -5.08
CA LYS A 54 -10.14 -6.15 -5.02
C LYS A 54 -9.97 -5.05 -6.05
N HIS A 55 -9.09 -4.12 -5.73
CA HIS A 55 -8.54 -3.13 -6.64
C HIS A 55 -7.04 -3.40 -6.85
N THR A 56 -6.52 -3.03 -8.02
CA THR A 56 -5.11 -3.19 -8.35
C THR A 56 -4.69 -1.98 -9.16
N GLU A 57 -3.65 -1.30 -8.70
CA GLU A 57 -2.98 -0.22 -9.44
C GLU A 57 -1.47 -0.48 -9.50
N ALA A 58 -0.82 0.03 -10.54
CA ALA A 58 0.63 -0.03 -10.62
C ALA A 58 1.24 0.83 -9.52
N ILE A 59 2.29 0.32 -8.86
CA ILE A 59 3.08 1.12 -7.93
C ILE A 59 3.66 2.32 -8.71
N ARG A 60 3.62 3.49 -8.07
CA ARG A 60 4.10 4.74 -8.66
C ARG A 60 4.99 5.50 -7.68
N SER A 61 5.77 6.43 -8.20
CA SER A 61 6.61 7.30 -7.41
C SER A 61 6.71 8.67 -8.08
N ALA A 62 6.27 9.72 -7.39
CA ALA A 62 6.44 11.10 -7.85
C ALA A 62 7.89 11.59 -7.71
N CYS A 63 8.64 11.06 -6.75
CA CYS A 63 10.05 11.33 -6.51
C CYS A 63 10.68 10.24 -5.62
N ASN A 64 12.01 10.16 -5.57
CA ASN A 64 12.70 9.28 -4.61
C ASN A 64 12.33 9.65 -3.16
N GLY A 65 11.72 8.73 -2.44
CA GLY A 65 11.21 8.92 -1.07
C GLY A 65 9.84 9.61 -0.97
N CYS A 66 9.22 10.01 -2.08
CA CYS A 66 7.85 10.50 -2.05
C CYS A 66 6.87 9.36 -1.76
N GLY A 67 6.03 9.53 -0.74
CA GLY A 67 4.95 8.59 -0.41
C GLY A 67 3.75 8.71 -1.35
N SER A 68 3.12 7.56 -1.59
CA SER A 68 1.76 7.42 -2.08
C SER A 68 0.90 6.91 -0.93
N SER A 69 -0.29 7.49 -0.75
CA SER A 69 -1.26 7.13 0.29
C SER A 69 -2.53 6.64 -0.37
N LEU A 70 -2.89 5.39 -0.08
CA LEU A 70 -4.15 4.77 -0.46
C LEU A 70 -5.12 4.91 0.71
N LYS A 71 -5.89 6.00 0.68
CA LYS A 71 -6.82 6.35 1.75
C LYS A 71 -8.13 5.59 1.56
N ILE A 72 -8.56 4.86 2.58
CA ILE A 72 -9.78 4.05 2.60
C ILE A 72 -10.87 4.79 3.38
N SER A 73 -12.07 4.85 2.81
CA SER A 73 -13.29 5.39 3.43
C SER A 73 -14.46 4.41 3.30
N LYS A 74 -15.44 4.51 4.20
CA LYS A 74 -16.74 3.81 4.12
C LYS A 74 -17.78 4.59 3.30
N THR A 75 -17.42 5.74 2.72
CA THR A 75 -18.27 6.56 1.85
C THR A 75 -17.47 7.02 0.64
N ASP A 76 -18.10 7.62 -0.37
CA ASP A 76 -17.43 8.23 -1.54
C ASP A 76 -16.80 9.61 -1.25
N GLN A 77 -16.58 9.92 0.03
CA GLN A 77 -15.90 11.13 0.50
C GLN A 77 -14.75 10.78 1.47
N LEU A 78 -13.70 11.62 1.46
CA LEU A 78 -12.69 11.65 2.51
C LEU A 78 -13.15 12.61 3.61
N LEU A 79 -13.84 12.06 4.61
CA LEU A 79 -14.22 12.79 5.81
C LEU A 79 -13.06 12.76 6.80
N GLY A 80 -12.56 13.92 7.23
CA GLY A 80 -11.49 13.97 8.21
C GLY A 80 -11.88 13.21 9.49
N GLY A 81 -10.95 12.44 10.06
CA GLY A 81 -11.23 11.57 11.20
C GLY A 81 -11.65 10.15 10.84
N GLN A 82 -11.83 9.81 9.55
CA GLN A 82 -12.55 8.59 9.14
C GLN A 82 -11.86 7.86 7.98
N GLN A 83 -10.53 7.96 7.89
CA GLN A 83 -9.75 7.31 6.86
C GLN A 83 -8.60 6.47 7.42
N THR A 84 -8.56 5.21 7.00
CA THR A 84 -7.39 4.33 7.16
C THR A 84 -6.48 4.57 5.98
N GLN A 85 -5.17 4.62 6.19
CA GLN A 85 -4.21 4.84 5.12
C GLN A 85 -3.32 3.61 4.99
N PHE A 86 -3.19 3.12 3.76
CA PHE A 86 -2.11 2.22 3.40
C PHE A 86 -1.13 3.01 2.56
N GLU A 87 0.11 3.06 3.01
CA GLU A 87 1.09 3.98 2.46
C GLU A 87 2.26 3.19 1.90
N TYR A 88 2.83 3.69 0.80
CA TYR A 88 4.08 3.16 0.27
C TYR A 88 4.94 4.25 -0.34
N SER A 89 6.24 4.04 -0.36
CA SER A 89 7.19 4.90 -1.08
C SER A 89 8.28 4.06 -1.74
N ILE A 90 8.91 4.62 -2.77
CA ILE A 90 10.12 4.05 -3.36
C ILE A 90 11.28 4.93 -2.95
N ALA A 91 12.22 4.37 -2.18
CA ALA A 91 13.43 5.04 -1.75
C ALA A 91 14.63 4.11 -1.91
N ASP A 92 15.67 4.61 -2.57
CA ASP A 92 16.95 3.92 -2.76
C ASP A 92 16.78 2.51 -3.37
N GLY A 93 15.85 2.40 -4.33
CA GLY A 93 15.57 1.15 -5.04
C GLY A 93 14.78 0.10 -4.26
N ASN A 94 14.21 0.46 -3.11
CA ASN A 94 13.36 -0.42 -2.31
C ASN A 94 11.96 0.18 -2.15
N ILE A 95 10.95 -0.69 -2.02
CA ILE A 95 9.61 -0.29 -1.60
C ILE A 95 9.54 -0.31 -0.08
N TRP A 96 9.06 0.78 0.50
CA TRP A 96 8.75 0.93 1.91
C TRP A 96 7.25 1.08 2.06
N TYR A 97 6.67 0.55 3.13
CA TYR A 97 5.23 0.61 3.35
C TYR A 97 4.85 0.52 4.82
N ASP A 98 3.66 1.03 5.10
CA ASP A 98 3.07 1.06 6.43
C ASP A 98 1.54 1.19 6.36
N ILE A 99 0.90 1.04 7.51
CA ILE A 99 -0.52 1.36 7.72
C ILE A 99 -0.59 2.50 8.72
N SER A 100 -1.47 3.46 8.48
CA SER A 100 -1.61 4.64 9.31
C SER A 100 -3.07 4.94 9.68
N PHE A 101 -3.26 5.12 10.99
CA PHE A 101 -4.46 5.60 11.67
C PHE A 101 -4.32 7.02 12.20
N VAL A 102 -3.23 7.74 11.89
CA VAL A 102 -2.98 9.10 12.39
C VAL A 102 -4.16 10.04 12.16
N ASP A 103 -4.88 9.82 11.06
CA ASP A 103 -6.02 10.62 10.64
C ASP A 103 -7.36 10.19 11.28
N CYS A 104 -7.46 9.04 11.95
CA CYS A 104 -8.73 8.47 12.44
C CYS A 104 -8.69 7.90 13.86
N ALA A 105 -7.52 7.67 14.44
CA ALA A 105 -7.37 7.23 15.81
C ALA A 105 -7.48 8.40 16.79
N ASN A 106 -8.00 8.11 17.98
CA ASN A 106 -8.02 9.01 19.13
C ASN A 106 -7.34 8.31 20.32
N GLY A 107 -6.02 8.46 20.42
CA GLY A 107 -5.23 7.66 21.35
C GLY A 107 -5.17 6.20 20.90
N GLU A 108 -5.56 5.28 21.77
CA GLU A 108 -5.62 3.83 21.46
C GLU A 108 -6.91 3.43 20.74
N ASP A 109 -7.91 4.32 20.66
CA ASP A 109 -9.19 4.07 20.00
C ASP A 109 -9.09 4.33 18.49
N ALA A 110 -9.18 3.27 17.69
CA ALA A 110 -9.23 3.31 16.23
C ALA A 110 -10.60 2.90 15.66
N SER A 111 -11.68 3.03 16.44
CA SER A 111 -13.05 2.68 16.00
C SER A 111 -13.54 3.49 14.79
N SER A 112 -12.96 4.66 14.55
CA SER A 112 -13.27 5.50 13.37
C SER A 112 -12.45 5.12 12.13
N CYS A 113 -11.52 4.19 12.24
CA CYS A 113 -10.64 3.75 11.15
C CYS A 113 -11.28 2.59 10.36
N PRO A 114 -11.62 2.76 9.08
CA PRO A 114 -12.18 1.70 8.24
C PRO A 114 -11.37 0.40 8.28
N GLY A 115 -12.05 -0.72 8.53
CA GLY A 115 -11.48 -2.06 8.58
C GLY A 115 -10.82 -2.45 9.91
N HIS A 116 -10.60 -1.53 10.84
CA HIS A 116 -9.98 -1.84 12.13
C HIS A 116 -10.78 -2.88 12.94
N ASP A 117 -12.11 -2.81 12.85
CA ASP A 117 -13.07 -3.71 13.51
C ASP A 117 -12.88 -5.18 13.15
N GLU A 118 -12.36 -5.47 11.95
CA GLU A 118 -12.14 -6.83 11.44
C GLU A 118 -10.65 -7.12 11.12
N GLY A 119 -9.75 -6.21 11.50
CA GLY A 119 -8.30 -6.35 11.33
C GLY A 119 -7.77 -5.84 9.99
N LEU A 120 -6.48 -5.55 9.96
CA LEU A 120 -5.76 -5.07 8.77
C LEU A 120 -4.45 -5.83 8.60
N SER A 121 -4.06 -6.07 7.36
CA SER A 121 -2.74 -6.62 7.04
C SER A 121 -2.12 -5.96 5.82
N MET A 122 -0.79 -5.96 5.79
CA MET A 122 -0.01 -5.51 4.65
C MET A 122 1.30 -6.29 4.54
N ASP A 123 1.64 -6.76 3.35
CA ASP A 123 2.85 -7.56 3.09
C ASP A 123 3.27 -7.42 1.62
N GLY A 124 4.45 -7.96 1.27
CA GLY A 124 4.93 -7.99 -0.11
C GLY A 124 4.91 -9.40 -0.69
N SER A 125 5.02 -9.51 -2.02
CA SER A 125 4.94 -10.79 -2.76
C SER A 125 6.07 -11.79 -2.51
N THR A 126 6.98 -11.51 -1.57
CA THR A 126 8.10 -12.39 -1.23
C THR A 126 8.17 -12.57 0.28
N SER A 127 8.60 -13.75 0.73
CA SER A 127 8.78 -14.05 2.16
C SER A 127 9.93 -13.26 2.82
N ALA A 128 10.72 -12.51 2.04
CA ALA A 128 11.77 -11.63 2.55
C ALA A 128 11.20 -10.30 3.08
N CYS A 129 9.95 -9.99 2.77
CA CYS A 129 9.25 -8.81 3.20
C CYS A 129 8.90 -8.86 4.69
N GLY A 130 8.91 -7.69 5.33
CA GLY A 130 8.21 -7.51 6.58
C GLY A 130 6.70 -7.63 6.39
N SER A 131 5.98 -8.11 7.39
CA SER A 131 4.51 -8.23 7.32
C SER A 131 3.87 -7.52 8.50
N LEU A 132 2.81 -6.80 8.22
CA LEU A 132 1.92 -6.18 9.18
C LEU A 132 0.67 -7.05 9.27
N ASN A 133 0.28 -7.41 10.48
CA ASN A 133 -0.98 -8.09 10.73
C ASN A 133 -1.51 -7.67 12.10
N CYS A 134 -2.42 -6.70 12.10
CA CYS A 134 -3.10 -6.24 13.29
C CYS A 134 -4.49 -6.86 13.37
N ALA A 135 -4.73 -7.63 14.44
CA ALA A 135 -5.99 -8.32 14.64
C ALA A 135 -7.17 -7.36 14.83
N ALA A 136 -8.38 -7.86 14.58
CA ALA A 136 -9.65 -7.18 14.79
C ALA A 136 -9.68 -6.42 16.13
N GLY A 137 -9.98 -5.12 16.06
CA GLY A 137 -10.14 -4.22 17.20
C GLY A 137 -8.91 -4.05 18.09
N SER A 138 -7.72 -4.49 17.67
CA SER A 138 -6.53 -4.54 18.52
C SER A 138 -5.68 -3.28 18.41
N TYR A 139 -5.17 -2.79 19.54
CA TYR A 139 -4.16 -1.73 19.57
C TYR A 139 -2.78 -2.31 19.20
N CYS A 140 -2.30 -2.04 17.98
CA CYS A 140 -1.04 -2.58 17.44
C CYS A 140 -0.05 -1.45 17.07
N PRO A 141 0.43 -0.62 18.01
CA PRO A 141 1.23 0.57 17.70
C PRO A 141 2.64 0.27 17.17
N THR A 142 3.08 -1.00 17.21
CA THR A 142 4.34 -1.45 16.59
C THR A 142 4.16 -1.93 15.16
N GLN A 143 2.93 -1.96 14.65
CA GLN A 143 2.60 -2.38 13.28
C GLN A 143 1.80 -1.31 12.52
N ILE A 144 1.10 -0.42 13.20
CA ILE A 144 0.27 0.63 12.60
C ILE A 144 0.57 1.95 13.30
N TYR A 145 0.70 3.03 12.55
CA TYR A 145 0.81 4.37 13.12
C TYR A 145 -0.52 4.79 13.78
N TYR A 146 -0.54 4.91 15.10
CA TYR A 146 -1.67 5.54 15.83
C TYR A 146 -1.47 7.04 16.04
N VAL A 147 -0.22 7.51 15.97
CA VAL A 147 0.15 8.91 16.13
C VAL A 147 1.26 9.25 15.14
N ASP A 148 1.30 10.51 14.70
CA ASP A 148 2.49 11.07 14.07
C ASP A 148 3.66 11.06 15.06
N PHE A 149 4.84 10.66 14.60
CA PHE A 149 6.07 10.60 15.39
C PHE A 149 6.00 9.63 16.60
N PRO A 150 5.81 8.30 16.39
CA PRO A 150 5.70 7.30 17.45
C PRO A 150 6.85 7.31 18.45
N MET A 151 8.08 7.56 17.99
CA MET A 151 9.24 7.57 18.89
C MET A 151 9.14 8.68 19.93
N GLN A 152 8.67 9.85 19.52
CA GLN A 152 8.55 11.04 20.36
C GLN A 152 7.33 10.96 21.29
N LYS A 153 6.24 10.37 20.82
CA LYS A 153 4.95 10.35 21.55
C LYS A 153 4.74 9.09 22.37
N LEU A 154 5.28 7.95 21.93
CA LEU A 154 5.07 6.62 22.52
C LEU A 154 6.37 5.92 22.91
N GLY A 155 7.54 6.40 22.47
CA GLY A 155 8.82 5.70 22.66
C GLY A 155 8.93 4.43 21.83
N LEU A 156 8.22 4.36 20.70
CA LEU A 156 8.19 3.21 19.79
C LEU A 156 8.86 3.56 18.46
N GLU A 157 9.55 2.59 17.86
CA GLU A 157 10.05 2.72 16.49
C GLU A 157 8.91 2.93 15.50
N ASP A 158 9.23 3.58 14.38
CA ASP A 158 8.32 3.77 13.26
C ASP A 158 7.87 2.40 12.70
N PRO A 159 6.56 2.10 12.63
CA PRO A 159 6.05 0.83 12.10
C PRO A 159 6.09 0.79 10.56
N VAL A 160 7.28 0.99 10.00
CA VAL A 160 7.55 0.97 8.55
C VAL A 160 8.28 -0.32 8.18
N PHE A 161 7.85 -0.93 7.08
CA PHE A 161 8.32 -2.22 6.62
C PHE A 161 8.85 -2.13 5.18
N THR A 162 9.65 -3.11 4.79
CA THR A 162 10.25 -3.19 3.45
C THR A 162 10.58 -4.65 3.11
N CYS A 163 11.10 -4.86 1.90
CA CYS A 163 11.58 -6.14 1.41
C CYS A 163 13.07 -6.03 1.06
N PRO A 164 13.97 -6.25 2.05
CA PRO A 164 15.40 -5.99 1.86
C PRO A 164 15.98 -6.73 0.66
N GLY A 165 16.57 -5.97 -0.27
CA GLY A 165 17.27 -6.51 -1.43
C GLY A 165 16.38 -7.12 -2.52
N GLN A 166 15.05 -6.94 -2.46
CA GLN A 166 14.12 -7.43 -3.48
C GLN A 166 13.89 -6.44 -4.64
N GLY A 167 14.32 -5.18 -4.49
CA GLY A 167 14.10 -4.15 -5.50
C GLY A 167 12.67 -3.63 -5.49
N THR A 168 12.17 -3.25 -6.68
CA THR A 168 10.84 -2.65 -6.87
C THR A 168 9.89 -3.48 -7.73
N ASP A 169 10.37 -4.59 -8.32
CA ASP A 169 9.59 -5.48 -9.18
C ASP A 169 8.84 -6.51 -8.33
N MET A 170 7.94 -6.00 -7.48
CA MET A 170 7.16 -6.80 -6.55
C MET A 170 5.83 -6.16 -6.22
N ASP A 171 4.84 -7.00 -5.95
CA ASP A 171 3.54 -6.54 -5.49
C ASP A 171 3.55 -6.32 -3.98
N ILE A 172 2.78 -5.34 -3.53
CA ILE A 172 2.38 -5.17 -2.14
C ILE A 172 0.88 -5.42 -2.01
N TYR A 173 0.51 -6.16 -0.97
CA TYR A 173 -0.84 -6.58 -0.68
C TYR A 173 -1.33 -5.85 0.55
N MET A 174 -2.55 -5.34 0.48
CA MET A 174 -3.20 -4.60 1.54
C MET A 174 -4.59 -5.19 1.72
N ASP A 175 -4.88 -5.71 2.90
CA ASP A 175 -6.18 -6.31 3.19
C ASP A 175 -6.93 -5.46 4.23
N VAL A 176 -8.11 -5.01 3.85
CA VAL A 176 -9.10 -4.42 4.74
C VAL A 176 -10.01 -5.53 5.26
N CYS A 177 -10.25 -5.58 6.57
CA CYS A 177 -10.94 -6.68 7.25
C CYS A 177 -10.18 -8.01 7.11
N SER A 178 -8.88 -8.02 7.42
CA SER A 178 -7.98 -9.17 7.22
C SER A 178 -8.35 -10.41 8.04
N GLY A 179 -9.08 -10.23 9.16
CA GLY A 179 -9.65 -11.31 9.97
C GLY A 179 -10.79 -12.07 9.27
N GLU A 180 -11.38 -11.49 8.23
CA GLU A 180 -12.34 -12.17 7.37
C GLU A 180 -11.65 -13.14 6.41
N ALA A 181 -12.40 -14.16 5.98
CA ALA A 181 -11.89 -15.15 5.05
C ALA A 181 -11.32 -14.50 3.78
N SER A 182 -10.21 -15.03 3.25
CA SER A 182 -9.61 -14.55 2.00
C SER A 182 -10.60 -14.54 0.84
N LEU A 183 -10.33 -13.66 -0.14
CA LEU A 183 -11.13 -13.59 -1.36
C LEU A 183 -11.04 -14.90 -2.15
N LYS A 184 -12.15 -15.33 -2.71
CA LYS A 184 -12.22 -16.50 -3.59
C LYS A 184 -11.89 -16.07 -5.02
N ARG A 185 -10.92 -16.72 -5.66
CA ARG A 185 -10.68 -16.63 -7.11
C ARG A 185 -11.50 -17.69 -7.84
N SER A 186 -12.24 -17.30 -8.88
CA SER A 186 -12.75 -18.26 -9.86
C SER A 186 -11.71 -18.45 -10.94
N ILE A 187 -11.10 -19.63 -11.01
CA ILE A 187 -10.19 -20.02 -12.09
C ILE A 187 -10.88 -21.15 -12.86
N ALA A 188 -11.35 -20.85 -14.07
CA ALA A 188 -11.93 -21.82 -15.00
C ALA A 188 -12.96 -22.79 -14.35
N GLY A 189 -13.90 -22.25 -13.56
CA GLY A 189 -14.96 -23.03 -12.92
C GLY A 189 -14.56 -23.76 -11.63
N ARG A 190 -13.33 -23.57 -11.14
CA ARG A 190 -12.90 -23.99 -9.79
C ARG A 190 -12.72 -22.76 -8.91
N VAL A 191 -13.32 -22.81 -7.73
CA VAL A 191 -13.11 -21.81 -6.68
C VAL A 191 -11.77 -22.12 -6.02
N ALA A 192 -10.76 -21.30 -6.29
CA ALA A 192 -9.51 -21.27 -5.53
C ALA A 192 -9.63 -20.20 -4.44
N ILE A 193 -9.11 -20.47 -3.25
CA ILE A 193 -8.95 -19.43 -2.22
C ILE A 193 -7.67 -18.66 -2.57
N ASP A 194 -7.67 -17.33 -2.44
CA ASP A 194 -6.42 -16.56 -2.46
C ASP A 194 -5.67 -16.90 -1.15
N ASP A 195 -4.98 -18.04 -1.16
CA ASP A 195 -4.21 -18.57 -0.03
C ASP A 195 -2.91 -17.75 0.10
N ARG A 196 -3.04 -16.53 0.62
CA ARG A 196 -1.90 -15.77 1.15
C ARG A 196 -1.83 -16.03 2.63
N ALA A 197 -0.73 -16.67 3.03
CA ALA A 197 -0.42 -17.11 4.38
C ALA A 197 0.16 -15.96 5.21
#